data_AF-A0A7L1LC90-F1
#
_entry.id   AF-A0A7L1LC90-F1
#
_cell.length_a   1.000
_cell.length_b   1.000
_cell.length_c   1.000
_cell.angle_alpha   90.00
_cell.angle_beta   90.00
_cell.angle_gamma   90.00
#
_symmetry.space_group_name_H-M   'P 1'
#
loop_
_entity.id
_entity.type
_entity.pdbx_description
1 polymer ?
#
loop_
_entity_poly.entity_id
_entity_poly.type
_entity_poly.pdbx_seq_one_letter_code
_entity_poly.pdbx_strand_id
1 'polypeptide(L)'
;VLQSWSIQQDGPISKVLVFPLPSELGTAAAPDGKENPPRHRPDPFTGSLRHVLLPPAADPLSAQGYSLLVTSTIELAVVYRDVLTNGFGDQLILPASDQYDSVLCALVTDIDFDGAGEILLGTYGQELLCYKYTAGSFPGEFRLVWTRRFPS
;
A
#
# COMPACT_ATOMS: atom_id res chain seq x y z
N VAL A 1 8.39 22.96 4.11
CA VAL A 1 8.23 22.82 5.58
C VAL A 1 8.60 21.40 5.92
N LEU A 2 9.53 21.18 6.86
CA LEU A 2 9.85 19.85 7.36
C LEU A 2 8.77 19.46 8.39
N GLN A 3 8.00 18.41 8.10
CA GLN A 3 7.09 17.81 9.08
C GLN A 3 7.85 16.76 9.90
N SER A 4 7.48 16.60 11.17
CA SER A 4 8.10 15.65 12.09
C SER A 4 7.04 15.02 12.97
N TRP A 5 7.14 13.70 13.14
CA TRP A 5 6.29 12.90 14.01
C TRP A 5 7.19 12.01 14.88
N SER A 6 6.71 11.65 16.06
CA SER A 6 7.43 10.76 16.97
C SER A 6 6.47 9.77 17.61
N ILE A 7 6.90 8.51 17.72
CA ILE A 7 6.21 7.46 18.46
C ILE A 7 7.26 6.67 19.24
N GLN A 8 6.89 6.20 20.43
CA GLN A 8 7.72 5.31 21.23
C GLN A 8 7.32 3.86 20.94
N GLN A 9 8.32 3.00 20.75
CA GLN A 9 8.17 1.55 20.72
C GLN A 9 8.94 0.95 21.90
N ASP A 10 8.41 -0.12 22.49
CA ASP A 10 8.99 -0.72 23.69
C ASP A 10 10.10 -1.74 23.36
N GLY A 11 10.14 -2.24 22.11
CA GLY A 11 11.15 -3.18 21.61
C GLY A 11 12.27 -2.57 20.75
N PRO A 12 13.40 -3.28 20.56
CA PRO A 12 14.47 -2.85 19.66
C PRO A 12 14.01 -2.90 18.20
N ILE A 13 14.08 -1.75 17.52
CA ILE A 13 13.83 -1.64 16.08
C ILE A 13 14.93 -2.39 15.32
N SER A 14 14.55 -3.35 14.48
CA SER A 14 15.48 -4.08 13.62
C SER A 14 15.65 -3.46 12.25
N LYS A 15 14.58 -2.90 11.67
CA LYS A 15 14.62 -2.26 10.35
C LYS A 15 13.49 -1.26 10.17
N VAL A 16 13.79 -0.22 9.39
CA VAL A 16 12.83 0.80 8.95
C VAL A 16 12.99 0.99 7.45
N LEU A 17 11.89 0.93 6.69
CA LEU A 17 11.87 1.14 5.24
C LEU A 17 10.74 2.08 4.85
N VAL A 18 11.05 3.10 4.05
CA VAL A 18 10.05 3.92 3.35
C VAL A 18 9.81 3.30 1.98
N PHE A 19 8.55 3.13 1.60
CA PHE A 19 8.18 2.57 0.31
C PHE A 19 6.87 3.18 -0.21
N PRO A 20 6.66 3.24 -1.54
CA PRO A 20 5.41 3.72 -2.11
C PRO A 20 4.29 2.69 -1.93
N LEU A 21 3.06 3.16 -1.67
CA LEU A 21 1.84 2.36 -1.63
C LEU A 21 0.72 3.17 -2.33
N PRO A 22 -0.26 2.54 -3.01
CA PRO A 22 -1.41 3.27 -3.52
C PRO A 22 -2.11 4.03 -2.39
N SER A 23 -2.36 5.32 -2.57
CA SER A 23 -3.04 6.14 -1.57
C SER A 23 -4.55 5.92 -1.68
N GLU A 24 -5.18 5.53 -0.57
CA GLU A 24 -6.62 5.18 -0.54
C GLU A 24 -7.55 6.37 -0.79
N LEU A 25 -7.01 7.60 -0.75
CA LEU A 25 -7.75 8.83 -1.02
C LEU A 25 -8.03 9.04 -2.52
N GLY A 26 -7.27 8.39 -3.41
CA GLY A 26 -7.37 8.54 -4.87
C GLY A 26 -8.35 7.58 -5.55
N THR A 27 -8.74 6.49 -4.88
CA THR A 27 -9.54 5.39 -5.47
C THR A 27 -11.05 5.54 -5.30
N ALA A 28 -11.53 6.53 -4.55
CA ALA A 28 -12.96 6.74 -4.28
C ALA A 28 -13.77 7.30 -5.48
N ALA A 29 -13.18 7.42 -6.68
CA ALA A 29 -13.80 8.04 -7.85
C ALA A 29 -13.96 7.06 -9.03
N ALA A 30 -14.70 5.98 -8.83
CA ALA A 30 -15.31 5.23 -9.93
C ALA A 30 -16.77 4.92 -9.59
N PRO A 31 -17.74 5.76 -9.98
CA PRO A 31 -19.14 5.39 -9.87
C PRO A 31 -19.43 4.28 -10.89
N ASP A 32 -19.98 3.17 -10.39
CA ASP A 32 -20.50 2.03 -11.14
C ASP A 32 -21.36 2.50 -12.33
N GLY A 33 -20.81 2.37 -13.54
CA GLY A 33 -21.50 2.64 -14.79
C GLY A 33 -22.54 1.57 -15.09
N LYS A 34 -23.73 1.69 -14.49
CA LYS A 34 -24.96 1.05 -14.97
C LYS A 34 -25.94 2.12 -15.43
N GLU A 35 -25.74 2.62 -16.64
CA GLU A 35 -26.81 3.31 -17.37
C GLU A 35 -26.96 2.70 -18.76
N ASN A 36 -28.10 2.02 -18.96
CA ASN A 36 -28.55 1.50 -20.26
C ASN A 36 -28.79 2.68 -21.23
N PRO A 37 -28.42 2.58 -22.53
CA PRO A 37 -28.72 3.66 -23.47
C PRO A 37 -30.16 3.54 -24.01
N PRO A 38 -30.96 4.62 -24.09
CA PRO A 38 -32.09 4.65 -24.99
C PRO A 38 -31.60 4.98 -26.40
N ARG A 39 -32.14 4.21 -27.37
CA ARG A 39 -31.88 4.38 -28.81
C ARG A 39 -32.43 5.72 -29.29
N HIS A 40 -31.56 6.66 -29.68
CA HIS A 40 -31.95 7.73 -30.58
C HIS A 40 -30.85 8.06 -31.61
N ARG A 41 -31.29 8.17 -32.86
CA ARG A 41 -30.53 8.29 -34.11
C ARG A 41 -29.72 9.61 -34.14
N PRO A 42 -28.52 9.68 -34.72
CA PRO A 42 -27.80 10.95 -34.86
C PRO A 42 -28.25 11.72 -36.10
N ASP A 43 -28.55 13.01 -35.93
CA ASP A 43 -28.63 13.98 -37.02
C ASP A 43 -27.24 14.57 -37.28
N PRO A 44 -26.83 14.81 -38.54
CA PRO A 44 -25.55 15.42 -38.87
C PRO A 44 -25.69 16.95 -38.83
N PHE A 45 -24.66 17.63 -38.34
CA PHE A 45 -24.50 19.09 -38.28
C PHE A 45 -25.13 19.82 -37.09
N THR A 46 -24.41 19.83 -35.97
CA THR A 46 -24.25 21.05 -35.18
C THR A 46 -22.89 21.03 -34.47
N GLY A 47 -21.96 21.83 -34.99
CA GLY A 47 -20.67 22.04 -34.35
C GLY A 47 -20.83 22.76 -33.02
N SER A 48 -20.34 22.14 -31.95
CA SER A 48 -20.00 22.83 -30.72
C SER A 48 -18.83 22.11 -30.06
N LEU A 49 -17.66 22.73 -30.18
CA LEU A 49 -16.44 22.38 -29.45
C LEU A 49 -16.70 22.50 -27.95
N ARG A 50 -17.19 21.42 -27.32
CA ARG A 50 -17.07 21.26 -25.88
C ARG A 50 -15.77 20.54 -25.61
N HIS A 51 -14.76 21.36 -25.39
CA HIS A 51 -13.55 21.04 -24.65
C HIS A 51 -13.97 20.38 -23.33
N VAL A 52 -14.11 19.06 -23.33
CA VAL A 52 -14.12 18.28 -22.10
C VAL A 52 -12.70 18.39 -21.58
N LEU A 53 -12.48 19.43 -20.77
CA LEU A 53 -11.36 19.49 -19.84
C LEU A 53 -11.58 18.28 -18.91
N LEU A 54 -11.10 17.12 -19.33
CA LEU A 54 -10.64 16.12 -18.38
C LEU A 54 -9.80 16.91 -17.37
N PRO A 55 -10.07 16.78 -16.06
CA PRO A 55 -9.15 17.34 -15.08
C PRO A 55 -7.74 16.88 -15.51
N PRO A 56 -6.72 17.76 -15.49
CA PRO A 56 -5.37 17.37 -15.83
C PRO A 56 -5.13 16.10 -15.03
N ALA A 57 -4.88 14.98 -15.75
CA ALA A 57 -4.77 13.66 -15.16
C ALA A 57 -3.95 13.85 -13.90
N ALA A 58 -4.58 13.66 -12.73
CA ALA A 58 -3.98 13.96 -11.45
C ALA A 58 -2.58 13.35 -11.52
N ASP A 59 -1.55 14.16 -11.24
CA ASP A 59 -0.15 13.73 -11.36
C ASP A 59 -0.08 12.29 -10.84
N PRO A 60 0.36 11.28 -11.60
CA PRO A 60 0.31 9.89 -11.15
C PRO A 60 1.01 9.69 -9.78
N LEU A 61 1.89 10.63 -9.40
CA LEU A 61 2.47 10.74 -8.05
C LEU A 61 1.49 11.23 -6.97
N SER A 62 0.46 12.00 -7.31
CA SER A 62 -0.57 12.50 -6.39
C SER A 62 -1.51 11.41 -5.86
N ALA A 63 -1.62 10.28 -6.56
CA ALA A 63 -2.34 9.10 -6.07
C ALA A 63 -1.42 8.14 -5.29
N GLN A 64 -0.12 8.43 -5.20
CA GLN A 64 0.85 7.56 -4.56
C GLN A 64 1.18 8.05 -3.14
N GLY A 65 0.86 7.21 -2.17
CA GLY A 65 1.19 7.39 -0.78
C GLY A 65 2.58 6.88 -0.45
N TYR A 66 3.20 7.43 0.60
CA TYR A 66 4.42 6.86 1.17
C TYR A 66 4.09 6.20 2.50
N SER A 67 4.48 4.94 2.63
CA SER A 67 4.31 4.15 3.83
C SER A 67 5.65 3.84 4.48
N LEU A 68 5.63 3.59 5.79
CA LEU A 68 6.80 3.27 6.60
C LEU A 68 6.63 1.89 7.22
N LEU A 69 7.41 0.91 6.78
CA LEU A 69 7.55 -0.37 7.46
C LEU A 69 8.51 -0.19 8.62
N VAL A 70 8.09 -0.61 9.81
CA VAL A 70 8.89 -0.66 11.02
C VAL A 70 8.82 -2.07 11.58
N THR A 71 9.96 -2.73 11.70
CA THR A 71 10.07 -4.08 12.25
C THR A 71 10.81 -4.04 13.58
N SER A 72 10.44 -4.95 14.48
CA SER A 72 11.07 -5.11 15.79
C SER A 72 11.66 -6.51 15.92
N THR A 73 12.60 -6.64 16.84
CA THR A 73 13.17 -7.94 17.24
C THR A 73 12.28 -8.69 18.24
N ILE A 74 11.35 -8.00 18.91
CA ILE A 74 10.50 -8.56 19.97
C ILE A 74 9.02 -8.27 19.71
N GLU A 75 8.72 -7.13 19.08
CA GLU A 75 7.35 -6.73 18.77
C GLU A 75 6.94 -7.11 17.34
N LEU A 76 5.66 -6.95 17.06
CA LEU A 76 5.05 -7.07 15.74
C LEU A 76 5.71 -6.13 14.71
N ALA A 77 5.73 -6.58 13.45
CA ALA A 77 6.05 -5.70 12.34
C ALA A 77 4.81 -4.86 11.97
N VAL A 78 5.01 -3.57 11.77
CA VAL A 78 3.93 -2.61 11.48
C VAL A 78 4.24 -1.77 10.25
N VAL A 79 3.20 -1.40 9.52
CA VAL A 79 3.26 -0.44 8.42
C VAL A 79 2.44 0.77 8.81
N TYR A 80 3.07 1.95 8.87
CA TYR A 80 2.37 3.22 8.94
C TYR A 80 2.08 3.70 7.53
N ARG A 81 0.80 3.93 7.20
CA ARG A 81 0.38 4.29 5.83
C ARG A 81 0.24 5.80 5.67
N ASP A 82 0.53 6.26 4.45
CA ASP A 82 0.40 7.66 4.05
C ASP A 82 1.05 8.62 5.07
N VAL A 83 2.29 8.34 5.48
CA VAL A 83 2.92 9.01 6.63
C VAL A 83 3.09 10.52 6.45
N LEU A 84 3.10 11.00 5.20
CA LEU A 84 3.12 12.43 4.90
C LEU A 84 1.81 13.13 5.27
N THR A 85 0.69 12.42 5.18
CA THR A 85 -0.65 12.94 5.45
C THR A 85 -1.11 12.57 6.85
N ASN A 86 -0.90 11.32 7.26
CA ASN A 86 -1.42 10.72 8.49
C ASN A 86 -0.39 10.67 9.63
N GLY A 87 0.89 10.98 9.37
CA GLY A 87 1.97 10.75 10.33
C GLY A 87 2.05 9.26 10.70
N PHE A 88 1.90 8.94 11.99
CA PHE A 88 1.84 7.56 12.48
C PHE A 88 0.42 7.12 12.89
N GLY A 89 -0.62 7.87 12.47
CA GLY A 89 -2.00 7.62 12.89
C GLY A 89 -2.69 6.43 12.21
N ASP A 90 -2.23 6.02 11.03
CA ASP A 90 -2.77 4.88 10.29
C ASP A 90 -1.78 3.71 10.33
N GLN A 91 -1.81 2.94 11.42
CA GLN A 91 -0.95 1.79 11.66
C GLN A 91 -1.64 0.49 11.24
N LEU A 92 -0.92 -0.35 10.50
CA LEU A 92 -1.36 -1.69 10.10
C LEU A 92 -0.35 -2.73 10.58
N ILE A 93 -0.82 -3.74 11.31
CA ILE A 93 0.02 -4.84 11.81
C ILE A 93 0.16 -5.91 10.72
N LEU A 94 1.40 -6.29 10.39
CA LEU A 94 1.63 -7.41 9.47
C LEU A 94 1.22 -8.72 10.16
N PRO A 95 0.25 -9.47 9.60
CA PRO A 95 -0.30 -10.64 10.26
C PRO A 95 0.76 -11.72 10.43
N ALA A 96 0.68 -12.48 11.53
CA ALA A 96 1.63 -13.55 11.86
C ALA A 96 3.11 -13.12 12.00
N SER A 97 3.41 -11.82 12.06
CA SER A 97 4.79 -11.35 12.29
C SER A 97 5.28 -11.62 13.73
N ASP A 98 4.36 -11.82 14.68
CA ASP A 98 4.60 -12.24 16.07
C ASP A 98 4.67 -13.76 16.27
N GLN A 99 4.27 -14.55 15.27
CA GLN A 99 4.30 -16.01 15.38
C GLN A 99 5.73 -16.57 15.28
N TYR A 100 6.68 -15.71 14.93
CA TYR A 100 8.09 -16.02 14.79
C TYR A 100 8.90 -15.23 15.82
N ASP A 101 10.20 -15.50 15.91
CA ASP A 101 11.04 -14.94 16.96
C ASP A 101 11.36 -13.45 16.75
N SER A 102 12.32 -13.14 15.87
CA SER A 102 12.90 -11.82 15.71
C SER A 102 13.08 -11.54 14.24
N VAL A 103 12.47 -10.47 13.75
CA VAL A 103 12.73 -9.99 12.38
C VAL A 103 14.12 -9.40 12.33
N LEU A 104 14.99 -9.97 11.50
CA LEU A 104 16.39 -9.53 11.34
C LEU A 104 16.59 -8.66 10.11
N CYS A 105 15.83 -8.95 9.05
CA CYS A 105 15.91 -8.21 7.80
C CYS A 105 14.52 -8.10 7.15
N ALA A 106 14.40 -7.09 6.29
CA ALA A 106 13.22 -6.85 5.50
C ALA A 106 13.63 -6.25 4.15
N LEU A 107 12.81 -6.50 3.15
CA LEU A 107 12.94 -5.98 1.80
C LEU A 107 11.55 -5.65 1.26
N VAL A 108 11.43 -4.58 0.49
CA VAL A 108 10.23 -4.30 -0.32
C VAL A 108 10.64 -4.43 -1.78
N THR A 109 10.06 -5.38 -2.50
CA THR A 109 10.36 -5.63 -3.91
C THR A 109 9.19 -6.33 -4.57
N ASP A 110 9.02 -6.08 -5.86
CA ASP A 110 8.08 -6.81 -6.72
C ASP A 110 8.67 -8.19 -7.04
N ILE A 111 8.09 -9.24 -6.46
CA ILE A 111 8.57 -10.63 -6.56
C ILE A 111 7.87 -11.37 -7.70
N ASP A 112 6.57 -11.10 -7.88
CA ASP A 112 5.75 -11.76 -8.90
C ASP A 112 5.68 -10.98 -10.24
N PHE A 113 6.37 -9.84 -10.30
CA PHE A 113 6.53 -8.98 -11.47
C PHE A 113 5.20 -8.37 -11.95
N ASP A 114 4.28 -8.09 -11.03
CA ASP A 114 3.00 -7.44 -11.33
C ASP A 114 3.03 -5.91 -11.22
N GLY A 115 4.18 -5.35 -10.81
CA GLY A 115 4.40 -3.92 -10.63
C GLY A 115 4.09 -3.40 -9.21
N ALA A 116 3.57 -4.24 -8.31
CA ALA A 116 3.37 -3.92 -6.90
C ALA A 116 4.47 -4.54 -6.04
N GLY A 117 4.97 -3.80 -5.05
CA GLY A 117 6.00 -4.33 -4.14
C GLY A 117 5.40 -5.21 -3.04
N GLU A 118 5.92 -6.42 -2.87
CA GLU A 118 5.71 -7.25 -1.68
C GLU A 118 6.71 -6.92 -0.57
N ILE A 119 6.28 -7.12 0.68
CA ILE A 119 7.16 -7.04 1.84
C ILE A 119 7.67 -8.45 2.16
N LEU A 120 9.00 -8.60 2.18
CA LEU A 120 9.68 -9.78 2.69
C LEU A 120 10.22 -9.51 4.09
N LEU A 121 9.98 -10.42 5.02
CA LEU A 121 10.61 -10.43 6.35
C LEU A 121 11.43 -11.71 6.53
N GLY A 122 12.69 -11.58 6.91
CA GLY A 122 13.54 -12.69 7.33
C GLY A 122 13.70 -12.71 8.84
N THR A 123 13.49 -13.88 9.45
CA THR A 123 13.53 -14.05 10.91
C THR A 123 14.75 -14.85 11.38
N TYR A 124 15.09 -14.76 12.67
CA TYR A 124 16.14 -15.59 13.26
C TYR A 124 15.80 -17.08 13.21
N GLY A 125 14.52 -17.43 13.30
CA GLY A 125 13.97 -18.79 13.21
C GLY A 125 14.10 -19.44 11.84
N GLN A 126 14.81 -18.81 10.91
CA GLN A 126 15.04 -19.26 9.53
C GLN A 126 13.74 -19.31 8.72
N GLU A 127 12.81 -18.38 9.01
CA GLU A 127 11.55 -18.23 8.30
C GLU A 127 11.61 -16.98 7.42
N LEU A 128 11.09 -17.10 6.20
CA LEU A 128 10.87 -16.01 5.27
C LEU A 128 9.37 -15.84 5.08
N LEU A 129 8.87 -14.65 5.39
CA LEU A 129 7.46 -14.27 5.24
C LEU A 129 7.31 -13.30 4.07
N CYS A 130 6.27 -13.48 3.26
CA CYS A 130 5.96 -12.59 2.14
C CYS A 130 4.54 -12.04 2.28
N TYR A 131 4.42 -10.71 2.20
CA TYR A 131 3.16 -10.00 2.30
C TYR A 131 2.85 -9.22 1.04
N LYS A 132 1.61 -9.30 0.59
CA LYS A 132 1.10 -8.51 -0.55
C LYS A 132 0.01 -7.56 -0.08
N TYR A 133 0.06 -6.32 -0.56
CA TYR A 133 -0.96 -5.33 -0.29
C TYR A 133 -2.19 -5.56 -1.18
N THR A 134 -3.39 -5.52 -0.61
CA THR A 134 -4.64 -5.56 -1.38
C THR A 134 -5.44 -4.29 -1.16
N ALA A 135 -5.43 -3.40 -2.15
CA ALA A 135 -6.23 -2.16 -2.16
C ALA A 135 -7.74 -2.40 -2.41
N GLY A 136 -8.13 -3.60 -2.85
CA GLY A 136 -9.55 -3.93 -3.10
C GLY A 136 -10.38 -4.17 -1.83
N SER A 137 -9.74 -4.25 -0.66
CA SER A 137 -10.41 -4.18 0.63
C SER A 137 -10.41 -2.73 1.09
N PHE A 138 -11.52 -2.22 1.62
CA PHE A 138 -11.52 -0.91 2.28
C PHE A 138 -11.77 -1.11 3.79
N PRO A 139 -10.80 -0.80 4.67
CA PRO A 139 -9.45 -0.31 4.34
C PRO A 139 -8.57 -1.39 3.69
N GLY A 140 -7.60 -0.94 2.88
CA GLY A 140 -6.63 -1.84 2.25
C GLY A 140 -5.80 -2.58 3.30
N GLU A 141 -5.35 -3.79 2.97
CA GLU A 141 -4.69 -4.65 3.95
C GLU A 141 -3.49 -5.40 3.39
N PHE A 142 -2.54 -5.74 4.27
CA PHE A 142 -1.47 -6.67 3.96
C PHE A 142 -1.87 -8.08 4.32
N ARG A 143 -1.69 -8.99 3.36
CA ARG A 143 -2.00 -10.41 3.52
C ARG A 143 -0.72 -11.20 3.43
N LEU A 144 -0.54 -12.16 4.34
CA LEU A 144 0.52 -13.15 4.23
C LEU A 144 0.20 -14.06 3.03
N VAL A 145 0.96 -13.95 1.95
CA VAL A 145 0.74 -14.73 0.73
C VAL A 145 1.56 -16.01 0.70
N TRP A 146 2.71 -16.03 1.40
CA TRP A 146 3.60 -17.17 1.42
C TRP A 146 4.56 -17.14 2.61
N THR A 147 4.94 -18.33 3.08
CA THR A 147 6.01 -18.54 4.07
C THR A 147 6.95 -19.65 3.64
N ARG A 148 8.20 -19.56 4.07
CA ARG A 148 9.19 -20.62 3.88
C ARG A 148 10.18 -20.72 5.01
N ARG A 149 10.26 -21.92 5.56
CA ARG A 149 11.31 -22.34 6.46
C ARG A 149 12.54 -22.85 5.70
N PHE A 150 13.71 -22.46 6.15
CA PHE A 150 14.99 -23.02 5.75
C PHE A 150 15.50 -23.88 6.91
N PRO A 151 15.54 -25.22 6.79
CA PRO A 151 16.16 -26.05 7.81
C PRO A 151 17.69 -25.93 7.72
N SER A 152 18.33 -25.93 8.88
CA SER A 152 19.79 -26.07 9.04
C SER A 152 20.26 -27.51 8.84
#